data_AF-A0A7C3BRA9-F1
#
_entry.id   AF-A0A7C3BRA9-F1
#
_cell.length_a   1.000
_cell.length_b   1.000
_cell.length_c   1.000
_cell.angle_alpha   90.00
_cell.angle_beta   90.00
_cell.angle_gamma   90.00
#
_symmetry.space_group_name_H-M   'P 1'
#
loop_
_entity.id
_entity.type
_entity.pdbx_description
1 polymer ?
#
loop_
_entity_poly.entity_id
_entity_poly.type
_entity_poly.pdbx_seq_one_letter_code
_entity_poly.pdbx_strand_id
1 'polypeptide(L)'
;MKIRLAHYIFIILLAIGLLGCTLAPTENAPASRPTSAPTGAFETATVIKVVDGDTIEVLLKGKQYRVRYVLVNTPETHHPTKGVEPFGPEATEANRRLVAGKTLRLEKDVSETDQYGRLLRYVYVDDLLVNEELLRLGMAQVSTFPPDVKYVDRFLAAQRAAQEAGVGMWAGMRSGIEIVNVDVYDEYVDIQNKTSPAQDFTGWTLVSQKGDQRCELAGNLLSGDTLRVWARAQDADKGGYNCGFSQGIWSNSAPDPAVLLDEDGLVISRFE
;
A
#
# COMPACT_ATOMS: atom_id res chain seq x y z
N MET A 1 53.16 71.34 -10.23
CA MET A 1 52.69 71.18 -11.61
C MET A 1 51.23 71.60 -11.65
N LYS A 2 50.90 72.63 -12.43
CA LYS A 2 49.61 73.37 -12.48
C LYS A 2 48.53 72.51 -13.18
N ILE A 3 47.23 72.68 -12.92
CA ILE A 3 46.30 73.52 -13.72
C ILE A 3 44.93 73.63 -13.00
N ARG A 4 44.23 74.74 -13.30
CA ARG A 4 43.02 75.36 -12.73
C ARG A 4 41.68 74.81 -13.30
N LEU A 5 40.58 75.47 -12.85
CA LEU A 5 39.21 75.64 -13.40
C LEU A 5 38.17 74.62 -12.89
N ALA A 6 36.89 74.94 -12.69
CA ALA A 6 36.12 76.17 -12.52
C ALA A 6 34.67 75.74 -12.21
N HIS A 7 33.92 76.60 -11.51
CA HIS A 7 32.47 76.83 -11.57
C HIS A 7 31.53 75.67 -11.97
N TYR A 8 30.56 75.34 -11.12
CA TYR A 8 29.14 75.68 -11.32
C TYR A 8 28.25 75.08 -10.22
N ILE A 9 27.31 75.90 -9.79
CA ILE A 9 26.24 75.69 -8.80
C ILE A 9 25.19 74.73 -9.40
N PHE A 10 24.66 73.79 -8.62
CA PHE A 10 23.23 73.46 -8.70
C PHE A 10 22.70 72.87 -7.39
N ILE A 11 21.69 73.55 -6.85
CA ILE A 11 20.90 73.16 -5.68
C ILE A 11 19.96 72.03 -6.09
N ILE A 12 19.94 70.92 -5.35
CA ILE A 12 18.80 70.01 -5.34
C ILE A 12 18.46 69.67 -3.88
N LEU A 13 17.37 70.26 -3.42
CA LEU A 13 16.59 69.84 -2.26
C LEU A 13 15.90 68.51 -2.61
N LEU A 14 16.11 67.47 -1.79
CA LEU A 14 15.20 66.32 -1.74
C LEU A 14 14.93 65.96 -0.28
N ALA A 15 13.77 66.39 0.20
CA ALA A 15 13.22 65.99 1.49
C ALA A 15 12.70 64.55 1.36
N ILE A 16 13.33 63.62 2.08
CA ILE A 16 12.88 62.23 2.19
C ILE A 16 11.86 62.17 3.33
N GLY A 17 10.58 62.10 2.98
CA GLY A 17 9.50 61.78 3.90
C GLY A 17 9.50 60.28 4.23
N LEU A 18 9.77 59.94 5.48
CA LEU A 18 9.60 58.60 6.04
C LEU A 18 8.11 58.30 6.22
N LEU A 19 7.53 57.49 5.33
CA LEU A 19 6.21 56.88 5.52
C LEU A 19 6.38 55.61 6.37
N GLY A 20 5.89 55.65 7.61
CA GLY A 20 5.74 54.47 8.45
C GLY A 20 4.56 53.62 7.99
N CYS A 21 4.83 52.44 7.44
CA CYS A 21 3.82 51.40 7.25
C CYS A 21 3.67 50.59 8.55
N THR A 22 2.53 50.73 9.21
CA THR A 22 2.08 49.85 10.30
C THR A 22 1.58 48.53 9.72
N LEU A 23 2.28 47.42 9.99
CA LEU A 23 1.82 46.07 9.65
C LEU A 23 0.78 45.63 10.69
N ALA A 24 -0.47 45.47 10.25
CA ALA A 24 -1.49 44.76 11.01
C ALA A 24 -1.25 43.24 10.93
N PRO A 25 -1.52 42.47 12.00
CA PRO A 25 -1.44 41.02 11.93
C PRO A 25 -2.62 40.48 11.13
N THR A 26 -2.33 39.79 10.03
CA THR A 26 -3.31 39.05 9.23
C THR A 26 -3.78 37.83 10.02
N GLU A 27 -5.07 37.83 10.35
CA GLU A 27 -5.80 36.70 10.91
C GLU A 27 -5.77 35.53 9.91
N ASN A 28 -5.02 34.47 10.25
CA ASN A 28 -4.98 33.23 9.48
C ASN A 28 -6.33 32.52 9.61
N ALA A 29 -7.24 32.74 8.66
CA ALA A 29 -8.38 31.88 8.44
C ALA A 29 -7.89 30.49 8.01
N PRO A 30 -8.40 29.38 8.58
CA PRO A 30 -8.06 28.05 8.10
C PRO A 30 -8.59 27.88 6.67
N ALA A 31 -7.71 27.52 5.74
CA ALA A 31 -8.06 27.16 4.37
C ALA A 31 -9.03 25.97 4.40
N SER A 32 -10.31 26.24 4.12
CA SER A 32 -11.31 25.20 3.88
C SER A 32 -10.89 24.40 2.65
N ARG A 33 -10.45 23.15 2.86
CA ARG A 33 -10.27 22.19 1.77
C ARG A 33 -11.60 22.09 1.01
N PRO A 34 -11.61 22.19 -0.33
CA PRO A 34 -12.81 21.83 -1.09
C PRO A 34 -12.98 20.31 -0.99
N THR A 35 -13.75 19.87 0.00
CA THR A 35 -14.35 18.53 -0.01
C THR A 35 -15.42 18.58 -1.08
N SER A 36 -15.11 18.10 -2.28
CA SER A 36 -16.12 17.80 -3.29
C SER A 36 -17.03 16.71 -2.73
N ALA A 37 -18.10 17.13 -2.05
CA ALA A 37 -19.14 16.23 -1.58
C ALA A 37 -19.70 15.48 -2.80
N PRO A 38 -19.78 14.14 -2.78
CA PRO A 38 -20.27 13.40 -3.92
C PRO A 38 -21.74 13.70 -4.19
N THR A 39 -22.06 14.09 -5.43
CA THR A 39 -23.43 14.40 -5.88
C THR A 39 -24.30 13.15 -6.15
N GLY A 40 -23.88 11.97 -5.69
CA GLY A 40 -24.62 10.71 -5.84
C GLY A 40 -25.52 10.44 -4.63
N ALA A 41 -26.72 9.91 -4.86
CA ALA A 41 -27.56 9.41 -3.78
C ALA A 41 -26.89 8.17 -3.15
N PHE A 42 -26.68 8.20 -1.83
CA PHE A 42 -26.13 7.06 -1.09
C PHE A 42 -27.24 6.08 -0.70
N GLU A 43 -26.92 4.79 -0.79
CA GLU A 43 -27.74 3.72 -0.22
C GLU A 43 -27.10 3.17 1.04
N THR A 44 -27.87 2.99 2.11
CA THR A 44 -27.35 2.41 3.36
C THR A 44 -27.52 0.89 3.36
N ALA A 45 -26.43 0.17 3.66
CA ALA A 45 -26.44 -1.29 3.72
C ALA A 45 -25.63 -1.79 4.92
N THR A 46 -25.92 -2.99 5.43
CA THR A 46 -25.13 -3.62 6.51
C THR A 46 -24.28 -4.74 5.95
N VAL A 47 -22.99 -4.79 6.29
CA VAL A 47 -22.12 -5.90 5.87
C VAL A 47 -22.51 -7.17 6.60
N ILE A 48 -22.73 -8.24 5.83
CA ILE A 48 -23.03 -9.57 6.37
C ILE A 48 -21.86 -10.54 6.13
N LYS A 49 -21.05 -10.33 5.10
CA LYS A 49 -19.88 -11.16 4.79
C LYS A 49 -18.84 -10.38 3.98
N VAL A 50 -17.57 -10.61 4.29
CA VAL A 50 -16.44 -10.18 3.46
C VAL A 50 -15.99 -11.39 2.65
N VAL A 51 -16.07 -11.29 1.32
CA VAL A 51 -15.77 -12.39 0.40
C VAL A 51 -14.27 -12.42 0.12
N ASP A 52 -13.72 -11.28 -0.31
CA ASP A 52 -12.30 -11.06 -0.59
C ASP A 52 -11.95 -9.56 -0.42
N GLY A 53 -10.80 -9.13 -0.96
CA GLY A 53 -10.28 -7.77 -0.82
C GLY A 53 -11.13 -6.66 -1.46
N ASP A 54 -11.99 -6.98 -2.44
CA ASP A 54 -12.78 -5.98 -3.16
C ASP A 54 -14.25 -6.38 -3.41
N THR A 55 -14.68 -7.48 -2.78
CA THR A 55 -16.02 -8.01 -2.84
C THR A 55 -16.59 -8.30 -1.45
N ILE A 56 -17.80 -7.82 -1.20
CA ILE A 56 -18.56 -8.06 0.03
C ILE A 56 -19.99 -8.51 -0.27
N GLU A 57 -20.66 -9.08 0.72
CA GLU A 57 -22.11 -9.27 0.72
C GLU A 57 -22.74 -8.37 1.78
N VAL A 58 -23.85 -7.73 1.41
CA VAL A 58 -24.54 -6.75 2.23
C VAL A 58 -26.04 -7.03 2.28
N LEU A 59 -26.68 -6.60 3.36
CA LEU A 59 -28.12 -6.47 3.46
C LEU A 59 -28.52 -5.03 3.11
N LEU A 60 -29.18 -4.85 1.96
CA LEU A 60 -29.70 -3.58 1.48
C LEU A 60 -31.22 -3.68 1.34
N LYS A 61 -31.97 -2.82 2.04
CA LYS A 61 -33.44 -2.81 2.03
C LYS A 61 -34.05 -4.21 2.29
N GLY A 62 -33.46 -4.98 3.21
CA GLY A 62 -33.91 -6.31 3.58
C GLY A 62 -33.57 -7.43 2.60
N LYS A 63 -32.80 -7.17 1.54
CA LYS A 63 -32.34 -8.18 0.57
C LYS A 63 -30.81 -8.27 0.54
N GLN A 64 -30.31 -9.48 0.30
CA GLN A 64 -28.88 -9.74 0.19
C GLN A 64 -28.39 -9.40 -1.22
N TYR A 65 -27.28 -8.67 -1.30
CA TYR A 65 -26.58 -8.35 -2.54
C TYR A 65 -25.09 -8.58 -2.38
N ARG A 66 -24.43 -8.98 -3.47
CA ARG A 66 -22.97 -8.94 -3.58
C ARG A 66 -22.58 -7.60 -4.19
N VAL A 67 -21.56 -6.96 -3.63
CA VAL A 67 -21.04 -5.66 -4.06
C VAL A 67 -19.59 -5.82 -4.50
N ARG A 68 -19.27 -5.34 -5.69
CA ARG A 68 -17.91 -5.26 -6.24
C ARG A 68 -17.44 -3.80 -6.21
N TYR A 69 -16.24 -3.58 -5.68
CA TYR A 69 -15.72 -2.24 -5.49
C TYR A 69 -15.27 -1.65 -6.81
N VAL A 70 -15.83 -0.49 -7.16
CA VAL A 70 -15.51 0.21 -8.41
C VAL A 70 -14.07 0.75 -8.36
N LEU A 71 -13.41 0.73 -9.52
CA LEU A 71 -12.06 1.23 -9.76
C LEU A 71 -10.90 0.53 -9.04
N VAL A 72 -11.14 -0.54 -8.27
CA VAL A 72 -10.09 -1.24 -7.53
C VAL A 72 -10.08 -2.73 -7.82
N ASN A 73 -8.90 -3.31 -7.93
CA ASN A 73 -8.70 -4.75 -8.04
C ASN A 73 -7.67 -5.21 -7.00
N THR A 74 -8.07 -6.12 -6.12
CA THR A 74 -7.16 -6.75 -5.15
C THR A 74 -6.62 -8.06 -5.70
N PRO A 75 -5.43 -8.52 -5.25
CA PRO A 75 -5.02 -9.89 -5.49
C PRO A 75 -6.09 -10.88 -4.99
N GLU A 76 -6.44 -11.87 -5.81
CA GLU A 76 -7.56 -12.75 -5.55
C GLU A 76 -7.17 -13.92 -4.63
N THR A 77 -8.06 -14.32 -3.71
CA THR A 77 -7.88 -15.52 -2.87
C THR A 77 -8.50 -16.78 -3.48
N HIS A 78 -9.27 -16.64 -4.55
CA HIS A 78 -10.06 -17.72 -5.15
C HIS A 78 -10.02 -17.66 -6.69
N HIS A 79 -8.89 -17.25 -7.27
CA HIS A 79 -8.79 -17.12 -8.73
C HIS A 79 -8.97 -18.51 -9.37
N PRO A 80 -9.92 -18.70 -10.31
CA PRO A 80 -10.30 -20.02 -10.81
C PRO A 80 -9.14 -20.86 -11.36
N THR A 81 -8.10 -20.20 -11.87
CA THR A 81 -6.93 -20.84 -12.45
C THR A 81 -5.62 -20.60 -11.70
N LYS A 82 -5.55 -19.59 -10.81
CA LYS A 82 -4.31 -19.20 -10.13
C LYS A 82 -4.32 -19.53 -8.64
N GLY A 83 -5.47 -19.89 -8.07
CA GLY A 83 -5.58 -20.12 -6.64
C GLY A 83 -5.49 -18.83 -5.84
N VAL A 84 -4.66 -18.83 -4.79
CA VAL A 84 -4.40 -17.67 -3.94
C VAL A 84 -3.27 -16.86 -4.57
N GLU A 85 -3.53 -15.62 -4.97
CA GLU A 85 -2.51 -14.71 -5.44
C GLU A 85 -1.72 -14.12 -4.26
N PRO A 86 -0.43 -13.80 -4.42
CA PRO A 86 0.35 -13.08 -3.42
C PRO A 86 -0.37 -11.81 -2.96
N PHE A 87 -0.41 -11.56 -1.64
CA PHE A 87 -1.17 -10.48 -0.98
C PHE A 87 -2.70 -10.63 -0.98
N GLY A 88 -3.27 -11.71 -1.53
CA GLY A 88 -4.73 -11.92 -1.53
C GLY A 88 -5.34 -12.04 -0.12
N PRO A 89 -4.78 -12.88 0.78
CA PRO A 89 -5.25 -12.97 2.16
C PRO A 89 -5.13 -11.64 2.92
N GLU A 90 -4.04 -10.91 2.73
CA GLU A 90 -3.78 -9.61 3.35
C GLU A 90 -4.77 -8.54 2.87
N ALA A 91 -5.06 -8.49 1.56
CA ALA A 91 -6.05 -7.59 1.01
C ALA A 91 -7.46 -7.91 1.52
N THR A 92 -7.79 -9.20 1.65
CA THR A 92 -9.06 -9.65 2.23
C THR A 92 -9.17 -9.25 3.71
N GLU A 93 -8.10 -9.40 4.48
CA GLU A 93 -8.09 -9.03 5.89
C GLU A 93 -8.09 -7.51 6.10
N ALA A 94 -7.38 -6.75 5.25
CA ALA A 94 -7.45 -5.30 5.23
C ALA A 94 -8.89 -4.82 5.00
N ASN A 95 -9.55 -5.36 3.97
CA ASN A 95 -10.96 -5.06 3.72
C ASN A 95 -11.85 -5.45 4.92
N ARG A 96 -11.62 -6.62 5.50
CA ARG A 96 -12.35 -7.10 6.69
C ARG A 96 -12.26 -6.13 7.87
N ARG A 97 -11.06 -5.64 8.20
CA ARG A 97 -10.86 -4.64 9.27
C ARG A 97 -11.59 -3.33 8.99
N LEU A 98 -11.67 -2.95 7.72
CA LEU A 98 -12.36 -1.73 7.30
C LEU A 98 -13.87 -1.86 7.41
N VAL A 99 -14.48 -3.00 7.03
CA VAL A 99 -15.94 -3.06 6.77
C VAL A 99 -16.72 -4.07 7.60
N ALA A 100 -16.09 -5.08 8.22
CA ALA A 100 -16.83 -6.18 8.85
C ALA A 100 -17.71 -5.71 10.01
N GLY A 101 -18.98 -6.13 9.99
CA GLY A 101 -19.97 -5.77 11.02
C GLY A 101 -20.42 -4.31 11.01
N LYS A 102 -19.98 -3.51 10.03
CA LYS A 102 -20.31 -2.08 9.95
C LYS A 102 -21.49 -1.81 9.02
N THR A 103 -22.10 -0.64 9.19
CA THR A 103 -23.04 -0.06 8.24
C THR A 103 -22.27 0.76 7.21
N LEU A 104 -22.62 0.59 5.94
CA LEU A 104 -21.98 1.22 4.80
C LEU A 104 -22.89 2.27 4.19
N ARG A 105 -22.28 3.30 3.61
CA ARG A 105 -22.91 4.11 2.56
C ARG A 105 -22.35 3.66 1.21
N LEU A 106 -23.23 3.22 0.34
CA LEU A 106 -22.92 2.73 -0.99
C LEU A 106 -23.26 3.82 -2.00
N GLU A 107 -22.27 4.25 -2.77
CA GLU A 107 -22.45 5.20 -3.85
C GLU A 107 -22.32 4.48 -5.19
N LYS A 108 -23.31 4.66 -6.05
CA LYS A 108 -23.24 4.21 -7.43
C LYS A 108 -22.56 5.28 -8.30
N ASP A 109 -21.81 4.83 -9.29
CA ASP A 109 -21.41 5.66 -10.41
C ASP A 109 -22.49 5.62 -11.51
N VAL A 110 -22.20 5.02 -12.67
CA VAL A 110 -23.14 4.95 -13.80
C VAL A 110 -23.82 3.58 -13.85
N SER A 111 -23.04 2.51 -13.83
CA SER A 111 -23.51 1.13 -13.97
C SER A 111 -24.11 0.62 -12.65
N GLU A 112 -25.20 -0.15 -12.75
CA GLU A 112 -25.84 -0.75 -11.58
C GLU A 112 -25.11 -2.02 -11.13
N THR A 113 -24.88 -2.92 -12.08
CA THR A 113 -24.26 -4.22 -11.87
C THR A 113 -23.24 -4.54 -12.95
N ASP A 114 -22.31 -5.44 -12.63
CA ASP A 114 -21.48 -6.11 -13.64
C ASP A 114 -22.21 -7.29 -14.29
N GLN A 115 -21.52 -7.98 -15.21
CA GLN A 115 -22.02 -9.16 -15.93
C GLN A 115 -22.36 -10.36 -15.02
N TYR A 116 -21.89 -10.37 -13.78
CA TYR A 116 -22.16 -11.42 -12.79
C TYR A 116 -23.29 -11.03 -11.83
N GLY A 117 -23.93 -9.87 -12.03
CA GLY A 117 -25.00 -9.37 -11.19
C GLY A 117 -24.54 -8.79 -9.85
N ARG A 118 -23.24 -8.52 -9.66
CA ARG A 118 -22.74 -7.83 -8.47
C ARG A 118 -23.01 -6.34 -8.60
N LEU A 119 -23.51 -5.71 -7.55
CA LEU A 119 -23.69 -4.25 -7.51
C LEU A 119 -22.32 -3.56 -7.61
N LEU A 120 -22.20 -2.60 -8.51
CA LEU A 120 -21.00 -1.78 -8.66
C LEU A 120 -21.13 -0.55 -7.76
N ARG A 121 -20.27 -0.44 -6.74
CA ARG A 121 -20.32 0.66 -5.77
C ARG A 121 -18.95 1.17 -5.35
N TYR A 122 -18.90 2.46 -5.04
CA TYR A 122 -17.94 3.03 -4.10
C TYR A 122 -18.47 2.81 -2.68
N VAL A 123 -17.61 2.34 -1.78
CA VAL A 123 -17.99 1.92 -0.44
C VAL A 123 -17.44 2.89 0.59
N TYR A 124 -18.32 3.41 1.43
CA TYR A 124 -17.94 4.28 2.54
C TYR A 124 -18.32 3.66 3.88
N VAL A 125 -17.42 3.78 4.84
CA VAL A 125 -17.67 3.60 6.27
C VAL A 125 -17.49 4.97 6.91
N ASP A 126 -18.57 5.52 7.47
CA ASP A 126 -18.61 6.94 7.87
C ASP A 126 -18.18 7.83 6.70
N ASP A 127 -17.07 8.57 6.82
CA ASP A 127 -16.48 9.42 5.77
C ASP A 127 -15.30 8.77 5.04
N LEU A 128 -14.88 7.57 5.44
CA LEU A 128 -13.77 6.85 4.82
C LEU A 128 -14.24 6.15 3.54
N LEU A 129 -13.65 6.53 2.40
CA LEU A 129 -13.83 5.81 1.12
C LEU A 129 -12.93 4.57 1.10
N VAL A 130 -13.52 3.41 1.36
CA VAL A 130 -12.81 2.13 1.51
C VAL A 130 -12.03 1.76 0.26
N ASN A 131 -12.58 2.01 -0.93
CA ASN A 131 -11.89 1.77 -2.20
C ASN A 131 -10.53 2.49 -2.25
N GLU A 132 -10.50 3.77 -1.88
CA GLU A 132 -9.27 4.57 -1.85
C GLU A 132 -8.33 4.10 -0.76
N GLU A 133 -8.86 3.75 0.41
CA GLU A 133 -8.05 3.29 1.54
C GLU A 133 -7.30 1.99 1.21
N LEU A 134 -7.94 1.05 0.50
CA LEU A 134 -7.27 -0.16 0.03
C LEU A 134 -6.09 0.16 -0.93
N LEU A 135 -6.23 1.19 -1.77
CA LEU A 135 -5.12 1.66 -2.61
C LEU A 135 -4.01 2.30 -1.77
N ARG A 136 -4.36 3.12 -0.77
CA ARG A 136 -3.39 3.76 0.13
C ARG A 136 -2.60 2.74 0.95
N LEU A 137 -3.23 1.64 1.34
CA LEU A 137 -2.59 0.54 2.06
C LEU A 137 -1.76 -0.37 1.13
N GLY A 138 -1.78 -0.13 -0.18
CA GLY A 138 -1.11 -1.00 -1.15
C GLY A 138 -1.73 -2.39 -1.26
N MET A 139 -3.02 -2.53 -0.95
CA MET A 139 -3.75 -3.80 -0.99
C MET A 139 -4.56 -3.98 -2.27
N ALA A 140 -4.65 -2.93 -3.09
CA ALA A 140 -5.34 -2.94 -4.37
C ALA A 140 -4.54 -2.15 -5.41
N GLN A 141 -4.86 -2.38 -6.68
CA GLN A 141 -4.46 -1.54 -7.81
C GLN A 141 -5.69 -0.94 -8.49
N VAL A 142 -5.51 0.19 -9.17
CA VAL A 142 -6.55 0.83 -9.96
C VAL A 142 -6.88 -0.02 -11.17
N SER A 143 -8.17 -0.27 -11.40
CA SER A 143 -8.66 -1.01 -12.56
C SER A 143 -9.88 -0.31 -13.15
N THR A 144 -9.76 0.18 -14.38
CA THR A 144 -10.77 1.04 -15.01
C THR A 144 -11.68 0.26 -15.95
N PHE A 145 -13.00 0.40 -15.74
CA PHE A 145 -14.03 -0.15 -16.63
C PHE A 145 -15.05 0.96 -16.92
N PRO A 146 -14.91 1.67 -18.06
CA PRO A 146 -15.90 2.68 -18.46
C PRO A 146 -17.31 2.07 -18.55
N PRO A 147 -18.36 2.83 -18.16
CA PRO A 147 -18.36 4.26 -17.85
C PRO A 147 -18.02 4.64 -16.39
N ASP A 148 -17.69 3.67 -15.53
CA ASP A 148 -17.53 3.90 -14.08
C ASP A 148 -16.11 4.39 -13.74
N VAL A 149 -15.88 5.70 -13.89
CA VAL A 149 -14.57 6.35 -13.77
C VAL A 149 -14.54 7.58 -12.87
N LYS A 150 -15.60 7.85 -12.10
CA LYS A 150 -15.77 9.08 -11.30
C LYS A 150 -14.58 9.51 -10.44
N TYR A 151 -13.86 8.56 -9.83
CA TYR A 151 -12.72 8.85 -8.94
C TYR A 151 -11.35 8.43 -9.49
N VAL A 152 -11.24 8.16 -10.81
CA VAL A 152 -10.01 7.58 -11.39
C VAL A 152 -8.75 8.38 -11.06
N ASP A 153 -8.76 9.70 -11.20
CA ASP A 153 -7.59 10.53 -10.94
C ASP A 153 -7.18 10.54 -9.47
N ARG A 154 -8.17 10.57 -8.56
CA ARG A 154 -7.97 10.48 -7.11
C ARG A 154 -7.35 9.13 -6.73
N PHE A 155 -7.83 8.04 -7.32
CA PHE A 155 -7.37 6.69 -7.03
C PHE A 155 -5.97 6.44 -7.61
N LEU A 156 -5.68 6.95 -8.80
CA LEU A 156 -4.34 6.92 -9.38
C LEU A 156 -3.35 7.68 -8.50
N ALA A 157 -3.73 8.83 -7.93
CA ALA A 157 -2.88 9.55 -6.99
C ALA A 157 -2.64 8.76 -5.68
N ALA A 158 -3.67 8.11 -5.13
CA ALA A 158 -3.53 7.25 -3.96
C ALA A 158 -2.60 6.06 -4.21
N GLN A 159 -2.76 5.37 -5.34
CA GLN A 159 -1.88 4.27 -5.73
C GLN A 159 -0.43 4.75 -5.91
N ARG A 160 -0.21 5.87 -6.61
CA ARG A 160 1.15 6.42 -6.77
C ARG A 160 1.80 6.71 -5.43
N ALA A 161 1.07 7.31 -4.48
CA ALA A 161 1.59 7.54 -3.14
C ALA A 161 1.95 6.23 -2.40
N ALA A 162 1.13 5.19 -2.55
CA ALA A 162 1.42 3.87 -1.97
C ALA A 162 2.65 3.20 -2.60
N GLN A 163 2.80 3.32 -3.93
CA GLN A 163 3.99 2.88 -4.66
C GLN A 163 5.24 3.68 -4.25
N GLU A 164 5.08 4.99 -4.04
CA GLU A 164 6.14 5.88 -3.58
C GLU A 164 6.54 5.60 -2.12
N ALA A 165 5.63 5.11 -1.30
CA ALA A 165 5.90 4.70 0.07
C ALA A 165 6.36 3.24 0.19
N GLY A 166 6.13 2.40 -0.82
CA GLY A 166 6.48 0.98 -0.77
C GLY A 166 5.64 0.22 0.23
N VAL A 167 4.35 0.50 0.30
CA VAL A 167 3.45 -0.17 1.26
C VAL A 167 2.67 -1.31 0.60
N GLY A 168 2.28 -2.30 1.40
CA GLY A 168 1.52 -3.46 0.92
C GLY A 168 2.26 -4.19 -0.19
N MET A 169 1.54 -4.52 -1.27
CA MET A 169 2.10 -5.24 -2.43
C MET A 169 3.19 -4.46 -3.19
N TRP A 170 3.40 -3.18 -2.85
CA TRP A 170 4.45 -2.34 -3.44
C TRP A 170 5.77 -2.40 -2.67
N ALA A 171 5.83 -3.02 -1.49
CA ALA A 171 7.02 -3.06 -0.63
C ALA A 171 8.22 -3.77 -1.31
N GLY A 172 7.97 -4.97 -1.86
CA GLY A 172 8.98 -5.70 -2.64
C GLY A 172 9.43 -4.97 -3.91
N MET A 173 8.55 -4.16 -4.52
CA MET A 173 8.90 -3.37 -5.71
C MET A 173 9.89 -2.24 -5.44
N ARG A 174 10.01 -1.75 -4.19
CA ARG A 174 11.01 -0.73 -3.82
C ARG A 174 12.27 -1.31 -3.23
N SER A 175 12.15 -2.36 -2.41
CA SER A 175 13.31 -3.00 -1.80
C SER A 175 14.12 -3.78 -2.84
N GLY A 176 13.44 -4.30 -3.89
CA GLY A 176 13.94 -5.36 -4.76
C GLY A 176 14.58 -6.51 -4.00
N ILE A 177 14.16 -6.68 -2.75
CA ILE A 177 14.44 -7.85 -1.95
C ILE A 177 13.31 -8.83 -2.22
N GLU A 178 13.65 -9.98 -2.78
CA GLU A 178 12.68 -10.96 -3.22
C GLU A 178 13.04 -12.35 -2.71
N ILE A 179 12.05 -13.10 -2.22
CA ILE A 179 12.17 -14.54 -2.13
C ILE A 179 12.09 -15.06 -3.57
N VAL A 180 13.17 -15.68 -4.04
CA VAL A 180 13.29 -16.16 -5.43
C VAL A 180 13.15 -17.67 -5.54
N ASN A 181 13.27 -18.40 -4.43
CA ASN A 181 13.08 -19.85 -4.38
C ASN A 181 12.71 -20.31 -2.98
N VAL A 182 11.85 -21.34 -2.91
CA VAL A 182 11.57 -22.13 -1.70
C VAL A 182 11.75 -23.60 -2.08
N ASP A 183 12.70 -24.27 -1.45
CA ASP A 183 12.87 -25.72 -1.58
C ASP A 183 12.29 -26.42 -0.36
N VAL A 184 11.12 -27.05 -0.54
CA VAL A 184 10.37 -27.72 0.54
C VAL A 184 11.00 -29.05 0.96
N TYR A 185 11.85 -29.66 0.13
CA TYR A 185 12.48 -30.94 0.44
C TYR A 185 13.79 -30.74 1.20
N ASP A 186 14.59 -29.80 0.72
CA ASP A 186 15.86 -29.44 1.36
C ASP A 186 15.70 -28.39 2.48
N GLU A 187 14.48 -27.84 2.65
CA GLU A 187 14.09 -26.93 3.73
C GLU A 187 14.92 -25.65 3.75
N TYR A 188 15.00 -24.97 2.60
CA TYR A 188 15.65 -23.68 2.50
C TYR A 188 14.88 -22.69 1.62
N VAL A 189 15.17 -21.40 1.85
CA VAL A 189 14.64 -20.28 1.07
C VAL A 189 15.81 -19.44 0.56
N ASP A 190 15.76 -19.05 -0.71
CA ASP A 190 16.72 -18.11 -1.28
C ASP A 190 16.07 -16.72 -1.38
N ILE A 191 16.72 -15.73 -0.76
CA ILE A 191 16.33 -14.32 -0.79
C ILE A 191 17.37 -13.55 -1.59
N GLN A 192 16.98 -12.83 -2.63
CA GLN A 192 17.88 -12.05 -3.46
C GLN A 192 17.74 -10.56 -3.19
N ASN A 193 18.87 -9.85 -3.10
CA ASN A 193 18.89 -8.39 -3.18
C ASN A 193 19.12 -7.96 -4.63
N LYS A 194 18.07 -7.47 -5.30
CA LYS A 194 18.11 -6.98 -6.69
C LYS A 194 18.32 -5.47 -6.77
N THR A 195 18.46 -4.76 -5.65
CA THR A 195 18.70 -3.31 -5.64
C THR A 195 20.10 -2.97 -5.17
N SER A 196 20.43 -1.69 -5.28
CA SER A 196 21.59 -1.06 -4.66
C SER A 196 21.07 0.06 -3.75
N PRO A 197 21.54 0.21 -2.50
CA PRO A 197 22.74 -0.40 -1.91
C PRO A 197 22.51 -1.81 -1.31
N ALA A 198 23.50 -2.29 -0.52
CA ALA A 198 23.34 -3.48 0.31
C ALA A 198 22.19 -3.30 1.33
N GLN A 199 21.52 -4.40 1.66
CA GLN A 199 20.40 -4.43 2.62
C GLN A 199 20.84 -5.07 3.93
N ASP A 200 20.56 -4.41 5.05
CA ASP A 200 20.67 -4.98 6.39
C ASP A 200 19.38 -5.72 6.73
N PHE A 201 19.48 -7.00 7.08
CA PHE A 201 18.35 -7.84 7.44
C PHE A 201 18.12 -7.91 8.96
N THR A 202 18.85 -7.12 9.76
CA THR A 202 18.65 -7.09 11.22
C THR A 202 17.21 -6.73 11.56
N GLY A 203 16.53 -7.62 12.28
CA GLY A 203 15.11 -7.46 12.67
C GLY A 203 14.10 -7.94 11.63
N TRP A 204 14.55 -8.31 10.41
CA TRP A 204 13.68 -8.91 9.41
C TRP A 204 13.29 -10.31 9.83
N THR A 205 12.15 -10.80 9.34
CA THR A 205 11.65 -12.13 9.72
C THR A 205 11.22 -12.91 8.48
N LEU A 206 11.78 -14.10 8.29
CA LEU A 206 11.26 -15.10 7.36
C LEU A 206 10.21 -15.98 8.09
N VAL A 207 9.03 -16.13 7.49
CA VAL A 207 7.89 -16.83 8.09
C VAL A 207 7.43 -17.96 7.18
N SER A 208 7.30 -19.18 7.73
CA SER A 208 6.44 -20.23 7.14
C SER A 208 5.00 -19.90 7.54
N GLN A 209 4.18 -19.49 6.57
CA GLN A 209 2.88 -18.90 6.88
C GLN A 209 1.90 -19.90 7.48
N LYS A 210 1.94 -21.16 7.04
CA LYS A 210 0.98 -22.17 7.49
C LYS A 210 1.25 -22.65 8.90
N GLY A 211 2.52 -22.81 9.26
CA GLY A 211 2.93 -23.25 10.60
C GLY A 211 3.28 -22.11 11.57
N ASP A 212 3.33 -20.86 11.09
CA ASP A 212 3.70 -19.66 11.84
C ASP A 212 5.08 -19.77 12.52
N GLN A 213 6.00 -20.56 11.95
CA GLN A 213 7.39 -20.56 12.37
C GLN A 213 8.08 -19.31 11.83
N ARG A 214 8.81 -18.62 12.72
CA ARG A 214 9.42 -17.32 12.45
C ARG A 214 10.93 -17.41 12.66
N CYS A 215 11.68 -17.04 11.64
CA CYS A 215 13.12 -16.98 11.64
C CYS A 215 13.55 -15.52 11.54
N GLU A 216 14.01 -14.96 12.65
CA GLU A 216 14.61 -13.64 12.68
C GLU A 216 15.93 -13.67 11.93
N LEU A 217 16.12 -12.75 11.00
CA LEU A 217 17.29 -12.63 10.15
C LEU A 217 18.22 -11.54 10.69
N ALA A 218 19.47 -11.59 10.23
CA ALA A 218 20.47 -10.58 10.53
C ALA A 218 21.57 -10.57 9.47
N GLY A 219 22.33 -9.48 9.42
CA GLY A 219 23.48 -9.32 8.55
C GLY A 219 23.17 -8.58 7.26
N ASN A 220 24.22 -8.31 6.48
CA ASN A 220 24.13 -7.49 5.28
C ASN A 220 24.21 -8.35 4.02
N LEU A 221 23.27 -8.14 3.10
CA LEU A 221 23.28 -8.74 1.76
C LEU A 221 23.66 -7.70 0.71
N LEU A 222 24.75 -7.94 0.00
CA LEU A 222 25.21 -7.03 -1.06
C LEU A 222 24.25 -7.02 -2.25
N SER A 223 24.32 -5.95 -3.03
CA SER A 223 23.57 -5.81 -4.28
C SER A 223 23.92 -6.93 -5.26
N GLY A 224 22.89 -7.63 -5.76
CA GLY A 224 23.00 -8.75 -6.68
C GLY A 224 23.13 -10.12 -6.01
N ASP A 225 23.47 -10.16 -4.72
CA ASP A 225 23.72 -11.41 -4.00
C ASP A 225 22.43 -12.11 -3.57
N THR A 226 22.55 -13.40 -3.27
CA THR A 226 21.47 -14.25 -2.77
C THR A 226 21.85 -14.79 -1.39
N LEU A 227 20.98 -14.56 -0.41
CA LEU A 227 21.02 -15.16 0.90
C LEU A 227 20.22 -16.46 0.90
N ARG A 228 20.90 -17.59 1.04
CA ARG A 228 20.25 -18.85 1.36
C ARG A 228 19.98 -18.95 2.86
N VAL A 229 18.74 -19.22 3.22
CA VAL A 229 18.27 -19.38 4.60
C VAL A 229 17.81 -20.83 4.80
N TRP A 230 18.55 -21.60 5.59
CA TRP A 230 18.22 -22.98 5.95
C TRP A 230 17.29 -23.03 7.16
N ALA A 231 16.24 -23.83 7.10
CA ALA A 231 15.33 -24.00 8.24
C ALA A 231 15.99 -24.78 9.38
N ARG A 232 16.60 -25.92 9.06
CA ARG A 232 16.93 -26.95 10.06
C ARG A 232 18.31 -26.73 10.66
N ALA A 233 18.42 -26.92 11.97
CA ALA A 233 19.69 -26.85 12.70
C ALA A 233 20.77 -27.80 12.16
N GLN A 234 20.35 -28.96 11.62
CA GLN A 234 21.26 -29.94 11.03
C GLN A 234 21.98 -29.45 9.76
N ASP A 235 21.49 -28.38 9.14
CA ASP A 235 22.02 -27.81 7.89
C ASP A 235 22.95 -26.61 8.15
N ALA A 236 23.38 -26.37 9.40
CA ALA A 236 24.17 -25.20 9.79
C ALA A 236 25.57 -25.14 9.17
N ASP A 237 26.12 -26.26 8.71
CA ASP A 237 27.43 -26.36 8.07
C ASP A 237 27.40 -26.10 6.55
N LYS A 238 26.23 -25.97 5.94
CA LYS A 238 26.06 -25.79 4.49
C LYS A 238 26.33 -24.36 4.00
N GLY A 239 26.62 -23.44 4.91
CA GLY A 239 26.81 -22.01 4.61
C GLY A 239 25.50 -21.27 4.32
N GLY A 240 25.53 -19.94 4.41
CA GLY A 240 24.32 -19.10 4.40
C GLY A 240 23.82 -18.79 5.82
N TYR A 241 22.55 -18.43 5.93
CA TYR A 241 21.86 -18.21 7.21
C TYR A 241 21.19 -19.51 7.67
N ASN A 242 21.09 -19.74 8.98
CA ASN A 242 20.42 -20.92 9.53
C ASN A 242 19.46 -20.52 10.67
N CYS A 243 18.21 -20.94 10.56
CA CYS A 243 17.15 -20.62 11.53
C CYS A 243 17.16 -21.51 12.78
N GLY A 244 17.87 -22.65 12.75
CA GLY A 244 18.05 -23.51 13.91
C GLY A 244 16.84 -24.35 14.31
N PHE A 245 15.84 -24.53 13.45
CA PHE A 245 14.68 -25.38 13.77
C PHE A 245 15.08 -26.85 13.88
N SER A 246 14.48 -27.59 14.81
CA SER A 246 14.79 -29.03 15.00
C SER A 246 14.23 -29.92 13.89
N GLN A 247 13.33 -29.39 13.07
CA GLN A 247 12.64 -30.08 11.98
C GLN A 247 12.37 -29.10 10.84
N GLY A 248 12.00 -29.64 9.67
CA GLY A 248 11.52 -28.85 8.55
C GLY A 248 10.29 -28.03 8.92
N ILE A 249 10.17 -26.83 8.34
CA ILE A 249 9.05 -25.92 8.59
C ILE A 249 8.15 -25.77 7.38
N TRP A 250 8.64 -26.06 6.17
CA TRP A 250 7.84 -26.00 4.96
C TRP A 250 7.06 -27.30 4.72
N SER A 251 5.75 -27.18 4.53
CA SER A 251 4.85 -28.33 4.38
C SER A 251 5.02 -29.06 3.04
N ASN A 252 5.52 -30.29 3.08
CA ASN A 252 5.64 -31.18 1.89
C ASN A 252 4.31 -31.67 1.29
N SER A 253 3.20 -31.54 2.01
CA SER A 253 1.91 -32.16 1.63
C SER A 253 0.80 -31.14 1.29
N ALA A 254 1.08 -29.85 1.41
CA ALA A 254 0.14 -28.77 1.11
C ALA A 254 0.88 -27.44 1.05
N PRO A 255 0.40 -26.45 0.27
CA PRO A 255 1.04 -25.14 0.13
C PRO A 255 1.33 -24.50 1.49
N ASP A 256 2.53 -23.99 1.64
CA ASP A 256 2.99 -23.26 2.81
C ASP A 256 3.88 -22.11 2.36
N PRO A 257 3.27 -20.93 2.12
CA PRO A 257 3.99 -19.80 1.57
C PRO A 257 5.11 -19.33 2.49
N ALA A 258 6.25 -18.99 1.89
CA ALA A 258 7.31 -18.26 2.58
C ALA A 258 7.00 -16.75 2.50
N VAL A 259 7.03 -16.08 3.65
CA VAL A 259 6.76 -14.64 3.75
C VAL A 259 7.95 -13.95 4.41
N LEU A 260 8.49 -12.94 3.75
CA LEU A 260 9.57 -12.12 4.27
C LEU A 260 9.00 -10.80 4.80
N LEU A 261 9.23 -10.53 6.07
CA LEU A 261 8.86 -9.30 6.76
C LEU A 261 10.10 -8.44 7.02
N ASP A 262 9.98 -7.13 6.92
CA ASP A 262 11.01 -6.19 7.40
C ASP A 262 10.98 -6.00 8.92
N GLU A 263 11.82 -5.10 9.44
CA GLU A 263 11.91 -4.79 10.87
C GLU A 263 10.61 -4.22 11.48
N ASP A 264 9.76 -3.60 10.66
CA ASP A 264 8.47 -3.04 11.07
C ASP A 264 7.32 -4.06 10.93
N GLY A 265 7.61 -5.27 10.44
CA GLY A 265 6.65 -6.34 10.23
C GLY A 265 5.86 -6.22 8.93
N LEU A 266 6.29 -5.38 7.99
CA LEU A 266 5.68 -5.24 6.67
C LEU A 266 6.11 -6.38 5.75
N VAL A 267 5.17 -6.95 5.00
CA VAL A 267 5.47 -7.98 4.00
C VAL A 267 6.26 -7.38 2.83
N ILE A 268 7.52 -7.78 2.69
CA ILE A 268 8.41 -7.36 1.61
C ILE A 268 8.31 -8.33 0.42
N SER A 269 8.29 -9.63 0.69
CA SER A 269 8.23 -10.64 -0.37
C SER A 269 7.45 -11.86 0.09
N ARG A 270 6.83 -12.54 -0.88
CA ARG A 270 6.02 -13.73 -0.68
C ARG A 270 6.25 -14.69 -1.83
N PHE A 271 6.44 -15.96 -1.50
CA PHE A 271 6.60 -17.05 -2.46
C PHE A 271 5.63 -18.17 -2.11
N GLU A 272 4.85 -18.60 -3.10
CA GLU A 272 3.78 -19.61 -2.99
C GLU A 272 4.26 -21.00 -3.40
#